data_AF-A0A969I966-F1
#
_entry.id   AF-A0A969I966-F1
#
_cell.length_a   1.000
_cell.length_b   1.000
_cell.length_c   1.000
_cell.angle_alpha   90.00
_cell.angle_beta   90.00
_cell.angle_gamma   90.00
#
_symmetry.space_group_name_H-M   'P 1'
#
loop_
_entity.id
_entity.type
_entity.pdbx_description
1 polymer ?
#
loop_
_entity_poly.entity_id
_entity_poly.type
_entity_poly.pdbx_seq_one_letter_code
_entity_poly.pdbx_strand_id
1 'polypeptide(L)'
;MDDTVPVDADALREEVRKKYRDVAIKPHDQYHFHTGRPLAKRLGYAGDRVAAMPDAAVESFAGVANPFSLRELQAGERVVDLGSGAGFDCFIAAGMVGPKGQVVGVDMTEEMLAKSRKTAQSMGLANVEFREGLLERLPVEDGWADVVISNGVINLCADKSQAFAEIWRVLAPGGHLQFADIANGRPVPAGAVANIDLWTA
;
A
#
# COMPACT_ATOMS: atom_id res chain seq x y z
N MET A 1 27.99 -5.73 4.59
CA MET A 1 27.16 -6.92 4.36
C MET A 1 27.00 -7.02 2.86
N ASP A 2 26.96 -8.22 2.30
CA ASP A 2 26.82 -8.40 0.86
C ASP A 2 25.40 -7.95 0.48
N ASP A 3 25.28 -6.78 -0.14
CA ASP A 3 24.00 -6.14 -0.54
C ASP A 3 23.40 -6.78 -1.79
N THR A 4 23.76 -8.03 -2.09
CA THR A 4 23.22 -8.75 -3.24
C THR A 4 21.78 -9.20 -2.93
N VAL A 5 20.83 -8.59 -3.64
CA VAL A 5 19.42 -8.98 -3.61
C VAL A 5 19.32 -10.46 -4.01
N PRO A 6 18.83 -11.36 -3.14
CA PRO A 6 18.88 -12.81 -3.33
C PRO A 6 17.84 -13.35 -4.34
N VAL A 7 17.13 -12.46 -5.03
CA VAL A 7 16.05 -12.76 -5.97
C VAL A 7 16.15 -11.82 -7.17
N ASP A 8 15.76 -12.27 -8.34
CA ASP A 8 15.63 -11.41 -9.52
C ASP A 8 14.51 -10.38 -9.26
N ALA A 9 14.91 -9.13 -9.07
CA ALA A 9 13.99 -8.05 -8.70
C ALA A 9 12.98 -7.75 -9.83
N ASP A 10 13.38 -7.86 -11.09
CA ASP A 10 12.51 -7.54 -12.22
C ASP A 10 11.50 -8.66 -12.46
N ALA A 11 11.94 -9.93 -12.36
CA ALA A 11 11.03 -11.07 -12.42
C ALA A 11 10.01 -11.06 -11.25
N LEU A 12 10.47 -10.75 -10.03
CA LEU A 12 9.58 -10.60 -8.87
C LEU A 12 8.54 -9.49 -9.11
N ARG A 13 8.97 -8.33 -9.61
CA ARG A 13 8.07 -7.21 -9.93
C ARG A 13 7.04 -7.59 -10.99
N GLU A 14 7.43 -8.32 -12.02
CA GLU A 14 6.52 -8.77 -13.07
C GLU A 14 5.43 -9.70 -12.52
N GLU A 15 5.81 -10.68 -11.69
CA GLU A 15 4.86 -11.62 -11.07
C GLU A 15 3.91 -10.91 -10.09
N VAL A 16 4.44 -10.01 -9.25
CA VAL A 16 3.61 -9.18 -8.37
C VAL A 16 2.64 -8.33 -9.20
N ARG A 17 3.13 -7.62 -10.23
CA ARG A 17 2.29 -6.78 -11.09
C ARG A 17 1.17 -7.57 -11.76
N LYS A 18 1.48 -8.76 -12.27
CA LYS A 18 0.49 -9.65 -12.91
C LYS A 18 -0.60 -10.06 -11.93
N LYS A 19 -0.22 -10.45 -10.71
CA LYS A 19 -1.19 -10.86 -9.67
C LYS A 19 -2.11 -9.73 -9.24
N TYR A 20 -1.57 -8.55 -8.96
CA TYR A 20 -2.37 -7.42 -8.50
C TYR A 20 -3.16 -6.76 -9.64
N ARG A 21 -2.72 -6.85 -10.90
CA ARG A 21 -3.55 -6.53 -12.06
C ARG A 21 -4.86 -7.32 -12.04
N ASP A 22 -4.80 -8.63 -11.79
CA ASP A 22 -6.01 -9.44 -11.71
C ASP A 22 -6.93 -8.98 -10.57
N VAL A 23 -6.40 -8.64 -9.39
CA VAL A 23 -7.19 -8.10 -8.26
C VAL A 23 -7.88 -6.78 -8.62
N ALA A 24 -7.24 -5.95 -9.45
CA ALA A 24 -7.81 -4.69 -9.91
C ALA A 24 -9.00 -4.91 -10.87
N ILE A 25 -8.83 -5.81 -11.86
CA ILE A 25 -9.77 -6.05 -12.96
C ILE A 25 -10.89 -7.02 -12.56
N LYS A 26 -10.59 -8.01 -11.71
CA LYS A 26 -11.49 -9.12 -11.34
C LYS A 26 -11.60 -9.26 -9.81
N PRO A 27 -11.99 -8.21 -9.07
CA PRO A 27 -11.96 -8.19 -7.60
C PRO A 27 -12.80 -9.26 -6.89
N HIS A 28 -13.69 -9.94 -7.62
CA HIS A 28 -14.58 -10.99 -7.10
C HIS A 28 -14.14 -12.42 -7.44
N ASP A 29 -13.01 -12.60 -8.13
CA ASP A 29 -12.42 -13.92 -8.37
C ASP A 29 -11.86 -14.52 -7.08
N GLN A 30 -11.51 -15.81 -7.12
CA GLN A 30 -10.90 -16.49 -5.97
C GLN A 30 -9.39 -16.23 -5.92
N TYR A 31 -8.94 -15.64 -4.81
CA TYR A 31 -7.53 -15.45 -4.47
C TYR A 31 -7.16 -16.26 -3.22
N HIS A 32 -5.87 -16.46 -3.01
CA HIS A 32 -5.33 -17.13 -1.81
C HIS A 32 -5.43 -16.24 -0.54
N PHE A 33 -5.68 -14.93 -0.72
CA PHE A 33 -6.05 -14.00 0.35
C PHE A 33 -7.51 -13.56 0.26
N HIS A 34 -8.04 -13.05 1.37
CA HIS A 34 -9.33 -12.37 1.37
C HIS A 34 -9.21 -10.99 0.75
N THR A 35 -10.29 -10.49 0.14
CA THR A 35 -10.36 -9.13 -0.41
C THR A 35 -11.60 -8.40 0.11
N GLY A 36 -11.66 -7.09 -0.14
CA GLY A 36 -12.91 -6.34 -0.05
C GLY A 36 -13.39 -6.06 1.37
N ARG A 37 -14.69 -5.75 1.46
CA ARG A 37 -15.38 -5.45 2.74
C ARG A 37 -15.27 -6.56 3.78
N PRO A 38 -15.35 -7.87 3.42
CA PRO A 38 -15.15 -8.93 4.40
C PRO A 38 -13.77 -8.87 5.06
N LEU A 39 -12.71 -8.62 4.27
CA LEU A 39 -11.36 -8.43 4.80
C LEU A 39 -11.27 -7.18 5.66
N ALA A 40 -11.74 -6.01 5.17
CA ALA A 40 -11.70 -4.76 5.92
C ALA A 40 -12.38 -4.88 7.30
N LYS A 41 -13.52 -5.58 7.37
CA LYS A 41 -14.20 -5.88 8.64
C LYS A 41 -13.34 -6.75 9.56
N ARG A 42 -12.71 -7.80 9.03
CA ARG A 42 -11.83 -8.70 9.81
C ARG A 42 -10.60 -7.96 10.37
N LEU A 43 -10.08 -6.99 9.63
CA LEU A 43 -8.92 -6.18 10.03
C LEU A 43 -9.28 -4.99 10.94
N GLY A 44 -10.56 -4.82 11.30
CA GLY A 44 -10.97 -3.82 12.28
C GLY A 44 -11.07 -2.40 11.73
N TYR A 45 -11.32 -2.23 10.43
CA TYR A 45 -11.70 -0.91 9.89
C TYR A 45 -13.09 -0.50 10.39
N ALA A 46 -13.29 0.80 10.59
CA ALA A 46 -14.56 1.36 11.06
C ALA A 46 -15.70 1.01 10.09
N GLY A 47 -16.64 0.17 10.53
CA GLY A 47 -17.64 -0.45 9.68
C GLY A 47 -18.60 0.54 9.01
N ASP A 48 -18.91 1.65 9.69
CA ASP A 48 -19.72 2.75 9.17
C ASP A 48 -19.02 3.49 8.03
N ARG A 49 -17.72 3.83 8.21
CA ARG A 49 -16.91 4.47 7.17
C ARG A 49 -16.77 3.57 5.95
N VAL A 50 -16.45 2.30 6.16
CA VAL A 50 -16.31 1.34 5.07
C VAL A 50 -17.66 1.17 4.36
N ALA A 51 -18.77 0.98 5.09
CA ALA A 51 -20.09 0.78 4.51
C ALA A 51 -20.57 1.96 3.64
N ALA A 52 -20.16 3.19 3.96
CA ALA A 52 -20.52 4.38 3.19
C ALA A 52 -19.74 4.55 1.88
N MET A 53 -18.59 3.87 1.71
CA MET A 53 -17.79 3.94 0.49
C MET A 53 -18.46 3.19 -0.68
N PRO A 54 -18.26 3.62 -1.93
CA PRO A 54 -18.67 2.83 -3.09
C PRO A 54 -17.88 1.51 -3.17
N ASP A 55 -18.44 0.47 -3.79
CA ASP A 55 -17.78 -0.84 -3.88
C ASP A 55 -16.40 -0.77 -4.56
N ALA A 56 -16.28 0.06 -5.60
CA ALA A 56 -15.02 0.30 -6.31
C ALA A 56 -13.87 0.76 -5.39
N ALA A 57 -14.17 1.39 -4.25
CA ALA A 57 -13.19 1.85 -3.27
C ALA A 57 -12.67 0.74 -2.34
N VAL A 58 -13.39 -0.37 -2.24
CA VAL A 58 -13.10 -1.41 -1.24
C VAL A 58 -12.83 -2.77 -1.89
N GLU A 59 -13.50 -3.12 -2.99
CA GLU A 59 -13.54 -4.48 -3.55
C GLU A 59 -12.18 -5.07 -3.90
N SER A 60 -11.18 -4.25 -4.27
CA SER A 60 -9.81 -4.68 -4.59
C SER A 60 -8.85 -4.58 -3.40
N PHE A 61 -9.32 -4.23 -2.20
CA PHE A 61 -8.47 -4.16 -1.01
C PHE A 61 -7.93 -5.55 -0.64
N ALA A 62 -6.62 -5.65 -0.46
CA ALA A 62 -5.89 -6.88 -0.15
C ALA A 62 -4.77 -6.64 0.87
N GLY A 63 -5.05 -5.88 1.93
CA GLY A 63 -4.10 -5.61 3.02
C GLY A 63 -4.00 -6.75 4.04
N VAL A 64 -3.04 -6.63 4.97
CA VAL A 64 -2.77 -7.63 6.02
C VAL A 64 -3.19 -7.17 7.41
N ALA A 65 -3.30 -5.86 7.64
CA ALA A 65 -3.82 -5.27 8.88
C ALA A 65 -4.51 -3.92 8.64
N ASN A 66 -4.78 -3.17 9.72
CA ASN A 66 -5.24 -1.79 9.66
C ASN A 66 -4.12 -0.87 10.20
N PRO A 67 -3.37 -0.15 9.34
CA PRO A 67 -2.24 0.68 9.77
C PRO A 67 -2.68 1.84 10.70
N PHE A 68 -3.93 2.29 10.60
CA PHE A 68 -4.49 3.37 11.42
C PHE A 68 -4.77 2.96 12.88
N SER A 69 -4.69 1.67 13.20
CA SER A 69 -4.83 1.18 14.58
C SER A 69 -3.62 1.47 15.47
N LEU A 70 -2.45 1.76 14.88
CA LEU A 70 -1.23 2.10 15.61
C LEU A 70 -1.25 3.55 16.09
N ARG A 71 -1.68 4.46 15.20
CA ARG A 71 -1.90 5.87 15.49
C ARG A 71 -2.94 6.43 14.52
N GLU A 72 -3.91 7.16 15.08
CA GLU A 72 -4.84 7.91 14.27
C GLU A 72 -4.13 9.08 13.57
N LEU A 73 -4.40 9.23 12.27
CA LEU A 73 -3.99 10.39 11.49
C LEU A 73 -4.68 11.65 12.01
N GLN A 74 -3.95 12.75 11.99
CA GLN A 74 -4.42 14.05 12.46
C GLN A 74 -4.87 14.92 11.28
N ALA A 75 -5.81 15.84 11.55
CA ALA A 75 -6.28 16.77 10.55
C ALA A 75 -5.12 17.64 10.03
N GLY A 76 -4.99 17.74 8.71
CA GLY A 76 -3.93 18.52 8.06
C GLY A 76 -2.65 17.75 7.72
N GLU A 77 -2.51 16.48 8.13
CA GLU A 77 -1.31 15.70 7.82
C GLU A 77 -1.18 15.39 6.33
N ARG A 78 0.07 15.34 5.86
CA ARG A 78 0.49 14.83 4.56
C ARG A 78 0.89 13.37 4.69
N VAL A 79 0.20 12.51 3.96
CA VAL A 79 0.32 11.06 4.05
C VAL A 79 0.83 10.50 2.73
N VAL A 80 1.82 9.60 2.79
CA VAL A 80 2.21 8.76 1.65
C VAL A 80 1.80 7.32 1.92
N ASP A 81 1.03 6.72 1.04
CA ASP A 81 0.65 5.30 1.10
C ASP A 81 1.44 4.48 0.08
N LEU A 82 2.26 3.56 0.57
CA LEU A 82 3.13 2.72 -0.25
C LEU A 82 2.38 1.47 -0.70
N GLY A 83 2.41 1.21 -2.01
CA GLY A 83 1.66 0.10 -2.59
C GLY A 83 0.15 0.28 -2.40
N SER A 84 -0.32 1.50 -2.65
CA SER A 84 -1.69 1.95 -2.37
C SER A 84 -2.80 1.14 -3.08
N GLY A 85 -2.44 0.35 -4.10
CA GLY A 85 -3.38 -0.47 -4.86
C GLY A 85 -4.53 0.36 -5.41
N ALA A 86 -5.76 -0.14 -5.24
CA ALA A 86 -6.98 0.55 -5.66
C ALA A 86 -7.36 1.74 -4.76
N GLY A 87 -6.55 2.07 -3.74
CA GLY A 87 -6.64 3.30 -2.96
C GLY A 87 -7.45 3.22 -1.67
N PHE A 88 -7.83 2.02 -1.20
CA PHE A 88 -8.66 1.88 0.00
C PHE A 88 -8.10 2.61 1.23
N ASP A 89 -6.83 2.37 1.57
CA ASP A 89 -6.17 3.03 2.70
C ASP A 89 -6.01 4.54 2.45
N CYS A 90 -5.71 4.97 1.21
CA CYS A 90 -5.75 6.38 0.82
C CYS A 90 -7.10 7.05 1.05
N PHE A 91 -8.22 6.39 0.74
CA PHE A 91 -9.56 6.96 0.91
C PHE A 91 -9.93 7.12 2.39
N ILE A 92 -9.53 6.16 3.23
CA ILE A 92 -9.67 6.27 4.67
C ILE A 92 -8.82 7.43 5.19
N ALA A 93 -7.55 7.49 4.79
CA ALA A 93 -6.62 8.54 5.18
C ALA A 93 -7.12 9.94 4.79
N ALA A 94 -7.60 10.11 3.55
CA ALA A 94 -8.15 11.37 3.05
C ALA A 94 -9.33 11.86 3.90
N GLY A 95 -10.18 10.95 4.38
CA GLY A 95 -11.26 11.26 5.31
C GLY A 95 -10.81 11.60 6.74
N MET A 96 -9.66 11.06 7.19
CA MET A 96 -9.11 11.35 8.52
C MET A 96 -8.38 12.69 8.56
N VAL A 97 -7.52 12.97 7.57
CA VAL A 97 -6.73 14.21 7.50
C VAL A 97 -7.58 15.42 7.08
N GLY A 98 -8.74 15.16 6.46
CA GLY A 98 -9.68 16.19 6.06
C GLY A 98 -9.15 17.11 4.95
N PRO A 99 -9.90 18.18 4.62
CA PRO A 99 -9.65 18.99 3.42
C PRO A 99 -8.35 19.81 3.45
N LYS A 100 -7.69 19.91 4.61
CA LYS A 100 -6.40 20.59 4.77
C LYS A 100 -5.20 19.64 4.68
N GLY A 101 -5.43 18.33 4.83
CA GLY A 101 -4.38 17.33 4.65
C GLY A 101 -4.27 16.92 3.19
N GLN A 102 -3.27 16.08 2.89
CA GLN A 102 -3.00 15.59 1.55
C GLN A 102 -2.60 14.12 1.62
N VAL A 103 -3.03 13.32 0.65
CA VAL A 103 -2.69 11.89 0.57
C VAL A 103 -2.14 11.59 -0.81
N VAL A 104 -0.96 10.96 -0.86
CA VAL A 104 -0.33 10.47 -2.08
C VAL A 104 -0.25 8.95 -2.00
N GLY A 105 -1.03 8.27 -2.83
CA GLY A 105 -0.86 6.84 -3.04
C GLY A 105 0.20 6.56 -4.10
N VAL A 106 1.14 5.66 -3.81
CA VAL A 106 2.15 5.20 -4.77
C VAL A 106 1.88 3.73 -5.09
N ASP A 107 1.79 3.39 -6.37
CA ASP A 107 1.70 2.00 -6.83
C ASP A 107 2.43 1.84 -8.17
N MET A 108 2.86 0.62 -8.49
CA MET A 108 3.55 0.31 -9.75
C MET A 108 2.61 -0.24 -10.83
N THR A 109 1.33 -0.48 -10.50
CA THR A 109 0.37 -1.19 -11.34
C THR A 109 -0.61 -0.21 -11.97
N GLU A 110 -0.56 -0.08 -13.29
CA GLU A 110 -1.39 0.87 -14.05
C GLU A 110 -2.89 0.66 -13.80
N GLU A 111 -3.36 -0.59 -13.72
CA GLU A 111 -4.77 -0.89 -13.46
C GLU A 111 -5.24 -0.49 -12.07
N MET A 112 -4.38 -0.65 -11.06
CA MET A 112 -4.67 -0.18 -9.70
C MET A 112 -4.79 1.34 -9.68
N LEU A 113 -3.82 2.04 -10.30
CA LEU A 113 -3.82 3.50 -10.39
C LEU A 113 -5.01 4.02 -11.20
N ALA A 114 -5.38 3.38 -12.30
CA ALA A 114 -6.55 3.75 -13.09
C ALA A 114 -7.84 3.63 -12.26
N LYS A 115 -7.99 2.52 -11.52
CA LYS A 115 -9.14 2.29 -10.63
C LYS A 115 -9.18 3.30 -9.48
N SER A 116 -8.06 3.54 -8.82
CA SER A 116 -7.99 4.45 -7.67
C SER A 116 -8.27 5.90 -8.06
N ARG A 117 -7.70 6.38 -9.16
CA ARG A 117 -7.96 7.72 -9.72
C ARG A 117 -9.43 7.93 -10.08
N LYS A 118 -10.04 6.96 -10.79
CA LYS A 118 -11.47 7.01 -11.15
C LYS A 118 -12.35 7.02 -9.90
N THR A 119 -11.99 6.21 -8.89
CA THR A 119 -12.75 6.12 -7.65
C THR A 119 -12.66 7.39 -6.83
N ALA A 120 -11.47 7.97 -6.67
CA ALA A 120 -11.27 9.27 -6.01
C ALA A 120 -12.13 10.37 -6.65
N GLN A 121 -12.15 10.43 -7.98
CA GLN A 121 -12.97 11.37 -8.73
C GLN A 121 -14.46 11.17 -8.43
N SER A 122 -14.94 9.91 -8.44
CA SER A 122 -16.34 9.60 -8.16
C SER A 122 -16.76 9.93 -6.72
N MET A 123 -15.82 9.87 -5.78
CA MET A 123 -16.02 10.23 -4.38
C MET A 123 -15.84 11.73 -4.12
N GLY A 124 -15.42 12.52 -5.11
CA GLY A 124 -15.18 13.95 -4.96
C GLY A 124 -13.99 14.29 -4.05
N LEU A 125 -13.03 13.38 -3.91
CA LEU A 125 -11.86 13.58 -3.05
C LEU A 125 -10.83 14.45 -3.77
N ALA A 126 -10.71 15.71 -3.36
CA ALA A 126 -9.74 16.67 -3.92
C ALA A 126 -8.37 16.64 -3.22
N ASN A 127 -8.27 15.94 -2.08
CA ASN A 127 -7.07 15.88 -1.24
C ASN A 127 -6.32 14.54 -1.36
N VAL A 128 -6.59 13.76 -2.40
CA VAL A 128 -5.90 12.49 -2.69
C VAL A 128 -5.44 12.46 -4.13
N GLU A 129 -4.22 12.00 -4.37
CA GLU A 129 -3.70 11.71 -5.69
C GLU A 129 -2.91 10.39 -5.72
N PHE A 130 -2.70 9.86 -6.93
CA PHE A 130 -2.05 8.57 -7.13
C PHE A 130 -0.94 8.68 -8.16
N ARG A 131 0.28 8.36 -7.74
CA ARG A 131 1.51 8.46 -8.53
C ARG A 131 2.02 7.07 -8.87
N GLU A 132 2.48 6.89 -10.11
CA GLU A 132 3.16 5.65 -10.51
C GLU A 132 4.59 5.66 -9.95
N GLY A 133 5.00 4.58 -9.28
CA GLY A 133 6.34 4.51 -8.71
C GLY A 133 6.65 3.18 -8.04
N LEU A 134 7.91 3.05 -7.64
CA LEU A 134 8.43 1.91 -6.88
C LEU A 134 8.74 2.36 -5.45
N LEU A 135 8.69 1.44 -4.48
CA LEU A 135 9.06 1.75 -3.10
C LEU A 135 10.54 2.13 -2.98
N GLU A 136 11.38 1.57 -3.86
CA GLU A 136 12.82 1.83 -3.95
C GLU A 136 13.15 3.17 -4.62
N ARG A 137 12.15 3.86 -5.19
CA ARG A 137 12.29 5.16 -5.83
C ARG A 137 10.96 5.91 -5.84
N LEU A 138 10.62 6.52 -4.70
CA LEU A 138 9.35 7.18 -4.49
C LEU A 138 9.27 8.48 -5.30
N PRO A 139 8.17 8.69 -6.06
CA PRO A 139 7.93 9.93 -6.78
C PRO A 139 7.38 11.00 -5.83
N VAL A 140 8.05 11.23 -4.69
CA VAL A 140 7.68 12.18 -3.63
C VAL A 140 8.93 12.91 -3.16
N GLU A 141 8.79 14.20 -2.90
CA GLU A 141 9.85 15.10 -2.49
C GLU A 141 10.40 14.78 -1.08
N ASP A 142 11.68 15.13 -0.86
CA ASP A 142 12.33 14.98 0.44
C ASP A 142 11.57 15.75 1.54
N GLY A 143 11.37 15.11 2.69
CA GLY A 143 10.70 15.75 3.84
C GLY A 143 9.24 16.17 3.62
N TRP A 144 8.57 15.62 2.60
CA TRP A 144 7.18 15.95 2.29
C TRP A 144 6.15 15.26 3.19
N ALA A 145 6.41 14.04 3.66
CA ALA A 145 5.42 13.24 4.37
C ALA A 145 5.49 13.49 5.88
N ASP A 146 4.36 13.81 6.50
CA ASP A 146 4.25 13.79 7.97
C ASP A 146 4.04 12.34 8.45
N VAL A 147 3.38 11.52 7.62
CA VAL A 147 3.19 10.09 7.85
C VAL A 147 3.42 9.29 6.57
N VAL A 148 4.15 8.19 6.67
CA VAL A 148 4.20 7.15 5.63
C VAL A 148 3.44 5.93 6.14
N ILE A 149 2.52 5.39 5.33
CA ILE A 149 1.80 4.15 5.62
C ILE A 149 2.12 3.06 4.60
N SER A 150 1.99 1.80 5.02
CA SER A 150 2.14 0.64 4.14
C SER A 150 1.38 -0.56 4.70
N ASN A 151 0.73 -1.34 3.84
CA ASN A 151 -0.08 -2.48 4.26
C ASN A 151 0.17 -3.73 3.41
N GLY A 152 1.12 -4.57 3.83
CA GLY A 152 1.41 -5.86 3.20
C GLY A 152 2.26 -5.81 1.92
N VAL A 153 3.02 -4.74 1.71
CA VAL A 153 3.76 -4.53 0.44
C VAL A 153 5.28 -4.47 0.58
N ILE A 154 5.84 -4.22 1.78
CA ILE A 154 7.30 -4.11 1.96
C ILE A 154 7.95 -5.47 1.72
N ASN A 155 7.27 -6.55 2.10
CA ASN A 155 7.72 -7.91 1.82
C ASN A 155 7.88 -8.20 0.34
N LEU A 156 7.13 -7.54 -0.54
CA LEU A 156 7.20 -7.69 -2.00
C LEU A 156 8.32 -6.86 -2.64
N CYS A 157 9.00 -6.02 -1.87
CA CYS A 157 10.16 -5.29 -2.31
C CYS A 157 11.42 -6.17 -2.26
N ALA A 158 12.13 -6.24 -3.37
CA ALA A 158 13.37 -7.01 -3.47
C ALA A 158 14.49 -6.36 -2.64
N ASP A 159 14.66 -5.04 -2.78
CA ASP A 159 15.61 -4.23 -2.01
C ASP A 159 14.89 -3.44 -0.90
N LYS A 160 14.65 -4.14 0.22
CA LYS A 160 14.01 -3.54 1.40
C LYS A 160 14.85 -2.40 1.98
N SER A 161 16.17 -2.49 1.92
CA SER A 161 17.08 -1.45 2.42
C SER A 161 16.86 -0.14 1.67
N GLN A 162 16.82 -0.19 0.34
CA GLN A 162 16.55 0.98 -0.49
C GLN A 162 15.12 1.50 -0.29
N ALA A 163 14.12 0.63 -0.12
CA ALA A 163 12.76 1.07 0.21
C ALA A 163 12.70 1.82 1.55
N PHE A 164 13.36 1.31 2.60
CA PHE A 164 13.44 2.03 3.89
C PHE A 164 14.24 3.33 3.79
N ALA A 165 15.26 3.40 2.93
CA ALA A 165 16.00 4.64 2.67
C ALA A 165 15.10 5.70 2.01
N GLU A 166 14.27 5.32 1.04
CA GLU A 166 13.29 6.22 0.42
C GLU A 166 12.19 6.65 1.39
N ILE A 167 11.68 5.75 2.23
CA ILE A 167 10.73 6.08 3.30
C ILE A 167 11.33 7.15 4.22
N TRP A 168 12.59 6.95 4.63
CA TRP A 168 13.30 7.93 5.45
C TRP A 168 13.47 9.27 4.73
N ARG A 169 13.83 9.26 3.44
CA ARG A 169 14.01 10.48 2.64
C ARG A 169 12.74 11.32 2.55
N VAL A 170 11.59 10.69 2.31
CA VAL A 170 10.32 11.42 2.14
C VAL A 170 9.71 11.88 3.46
N LEU A 171 10.09 11.29 4.59
CA LEU A 171 9.60 11.70 5.90
C LEU A 171 10.15 13.08 6.31
N ALA A 172 9.25 13.97 6.70
CA ALA A 172 9.60 15.24 7.34
C ALA A 172 10.28 14.99 8.69
N PRO A 173 11.10 15.93 9.20
CA PRO A 173 11.59 15.86 10.57
C PRO A 173 10.46 15.68 11.59
N GLY A 174 10.50 14.60 12.35
CA GLY A 174 9.44 14.24 13.32
C GLY A 174 8.27 13.45 12.72
N GLY A 175 8.30 13.14 11.42
CA GLY A 175 7.31 12.27 10.78
C GLY A 175 7.43 10.81 11.22
N HIS A 176 6.39 10.03 10.91
CA HIS A 176 6.28 8.64 11.36
C HIS A 176 6.01 7.66 10.22
N LEU A 177 6.68 6.50 10.24
CA LEU A 177 6.29 5.33 9.47
C LEU A 177 5.30 4.49 10.30
N GLN A 178 4.18 4.13 9.71
CA GLN A 178 3.19 3.19 10.27
C GLN A 178 2.90 2.10 9.26
N PHE A 179 3.32 0.86 9.52
CA PHE A 179 3.10 -0.22 8.56
C PHE A 179 2.70 -1.51 9.21
N ALA A 180 2.07 -2.36 8.41
CA ALA A 180 1.81 -3.75 8.75
C ALA A 180 2.35 -4.64 7.64
N ASP A 181 3.03 -5.72 8.04
CA ASP A 181 3.49 -6.75 7.13
C ASP A 181 3.56 -8.10 7.85
N ILE A 182 3.68 -9.18 7.06
CA ILE A 182 3.88 -10.53 7.58
C ILE A 182 5.33 -10.67 8.08
N ALA A 183 5.51 -11.19 9.29
CA ALA A 183 6.83 -11.43 9.85
C ALA A 183 7.03 -12.92 10.16
N ASN A 184 8.23 -13.41 9.89
CA ASN A 184 8.62 -14.78 10.23
C ASN A 184 9.33 -14.80 11.58
N GLY A 185 8.92 -15.71 12.47
CA GLY A 185 9.60 -15.91 13.77
C GLY A 185 10.97 -16.59 13.68
N ARG A 186 11.37 -17.02 12.48
CA ARG A 186 12.65 -17.65 12.17
C ARG A 186 13.18 -17.12 10.83
N PRO A 187 14.50 -17.14 10.59
CA PRO A 187 15.06 -16.78 9.29
C PRO A 187 14.46 -17.63 8.15
N VAL A 188 14.12 -16.98 7.05
CA VAL A 188 13.65 -17.65 5.83
C VAL A 188 14.86 -18.32 5.15
N PRO A 189 14.79 -19.63 4.81
CA PRO A 189 15.88 -20.30 4.10
C PRO A 189 16.18 -19.63 2.75
N ALA A 190 17.46 -19.53 2.37
CA ALA A 190 17.87 -18.85 1.12
C ALA A 190 17.16 -19.39 -0.13
N GLY A 191 16.94 -20.71 -0.22
CA GLY A 191 16.21 -21.32 -1.33
C GLY A 191 14.73 -20.92 -1.40
N ALA A 192 14.10 -20.57 -0.27
CA ALA A 192 12.75 -20.04 -0.24
C ALA A 192 12.72 -18.56 -0.64
N VAL A 193 13.72 -17.78 -0.23
CA VAL A 193 13.86 -16.38 -0.65
C VAL A 193 14.07 -16.26 -2.17
N ALA A 194 14.84 -17.18 -2.77
CA ALA A 194 15.06 -17.20 -4.21
C ALA A 194 13.85 -17.71 -5.04
N ASN A 195 12.81 -18.22 -4.39
CA ASN A 195 11.62 -18.76 -5.07
C ASN A 195 10.50 -17.71 -5.11
N ILE A 196 10.34 -17.03 -6.25
CA ILE A 196 9.36 -15.95 -6.48
C ILE A 196 7.91 -16.39 -6.17
N ASP A 197 7.56 -17.66 -6.42
CA ASP A 197 6.20 -18.15 -6.18
C ASP A 197 5.78 -17.97 -4.71
N LEU A 198 6.74 -18.06 -3.78
CA LEU A 198 6.50 -17.95 -2.35
C LEU A 198 6.32 -16.50 -1.86
N TRP A 199 6.66 -15.50 -2.68
CA TRP A 199 6.53 -14.09 -2.30
C TRP A 199 5.11 -13.59 -2.41
N THR A 200 4.32 -14.21 -3.29
CA THR A 200 2.92 -13.87 -3.46
C THR A 200 1.98 -14.97 -2.99
N ALA A 201 2.47 -16.10 -2.46
CA ALA A 201 1.67 -17.29 -2.14
C ALA A 201 0.65 -17.11 -1.02
#